data_AF-A0A0C1JPV8-F1
#
_entry.id   AF-A0A0C1JPV8-F1
#
_cell.length_a   1.000
_cell.length_b   1.000
_cell.length_c   1.000
_cell.angle_alpha   90.00
_cell.angle_beta   90.00
_cell.angle_gamma   90.00
#
_symmetry.space_group_name_H-M   'P 1'
#
loop_
_entity.id
_entity.type
_entity.pdbx_description
1 polymer ?
#
loop_
_entity_poly.entity_id
_entity_poly.type
_entity_poly.pdbx_seq_one_letter_code
_entity_poly.pdbx_strand_id
1 'polypeptide(L)'
;MSYQGTVLKQTCQDKYKIDFEIVKKPPRRCWVHEDKIEKFLKTIDLSFKVLPKRWIVERTFAWMERNQRTSKEHEYLITTSENWIYLSMIRWMLRRIDKLKEGVLRYPLKYFL
;
A
#
# COMPACT_ATOMS: atom_id res chain seq x y z
N MET A 1 24.51 -0.66 -4.25
CA MET A 1 25.22 -1.41 -5.32
C MET A 1 24.95 -2.88 -5.11
N SER A 2 23.99 -3.46 -5.84
CA SER A 2 23.73 -4.90 -5.80
C SER A 2 24.53 -5.60 -6.91
N TYR A 3 25.00 -6.81 -6.61
CA TYR A 3 25.69 -7.69 -7.54
C TYR A 3 24.88 -7.89 -8.84
N GLN A 4 25.48 -7.60 -9.99
CA GLN A 4 24.83 -7.66 -11.32
C GLN A 4 24.99 -9.02 -12.01
N GLY A 5 25.72 -9.98 -11.43
CA GLY A 5 25.93 -11.32 -12.00
C GLY A 5 26.95 -11.42 -13.15
N THR A 6 27.61 -10.32 -13.50
CA THR A 6 28.58 -10.25 -14.61
C THR A 6 29.77 -11.19 -14.40
N VAL A 7 30.30 -11.25 -13.18
CA VAL A 7 31.43 -12.13 -12.81
C VAL A 7 31.04 -13.62 -12.94
N LEU A 8 29.82 -13.98 -12.56
CA LEU A 8 29.31 -15.35 -12.69
C LEU A 8 29.16 -15.73 -14.18
N LYS A 9 28.66 -14.81 -15.01
CA LYS A 9 28.56 -15.05 -16.45
C LYS A 9 29.93 -15.31 -17.09
N GLN A 10 30.92 -14.46 -16.78
CA GLN A 10 32.30 -14.61 -17.27
C GLN A 10 32.92 -15.93 -16.82
N THR A 11 32.86 -16.23 -15.52
CA THR A 11 33.45 -17.46 -14.97
C THR A 11 32.81 -18.74 -15.51
N CYS A 12 31.50 -18.75 -15.76
CA CYS A 12 30.84 -19.90 -16.38
C CYS A 12 31.21 -20.07 -17.85
N GLN A 13 31.39 -18.96 -18.57
CA GLN A 13 31.78 -18.99 -19.97
C GLN A 13 33.23 -19.49 -20.11
N ASP A 14 34.14 -19.02 -19.26
CA ASP A 14 35.56 -19.41 -19.30
C ASP A 14 35.78 -20.86 -18.86
N LYS A 15 35.11 -21.29 -17.78
CA LYS A 15 35.36 -22.59 -17.14
C LYS A 15 34.50 -23.72 -17.69
N TYR A 16 33.24 -23.43 -18.01
CA TYR A 16 32.26 -24.43 -18.40
C TYR A 16 31.77 -24.28 -19.85
N LYS A 17 32.14 -23.18 -20.55
CA LYS A 17 31.67 -22.85 -21.91
C LYS A 17 30.14 -22.86 -22.04
N ILE A 18 29.46 -22.48 -20.96
CA ILE A 18 28.00 -22.38 -20.92
C ILE A 18 27.63 -20.90 -21.04
N ASP A 19 26.88 -20.58 -22.09
CA ASP A 19 26.35 -19.25 -22.31
C ASP A 19 24.92 -19.17 -21.77
N PHE A 20 24.67 -18.23 -20.85
CA PHE A 20 23.33 -17.93 -20.36
C PHE A 20 23.08 -16.44 -20.23
N GLU A 21 21.81 -16.06 -20.35
CA GLU A 21 21.33 -14.70 -20.20
C GLU A 21 20.76 -14.47 -18.80
N ILE A 22 21.22 -13.41 -18.13
CA ILE A 22 20.73 -13.05 -16.81
C ILE A 22 19.45 -12.24 -16.97
N VAL A 23 18.31 -12.92 -16.90
CA VAL A 23 16.99 -12.28 -16.94
C VAL A 23 16.75 -11.52 -15.62
N LYS A 24 16.67 -10.19 -15.69
CA LYS A 24 16.35 -9.37 -14.52
C LYS A 24 14.86 -9.50 -14.20
N LYS A 25 14.53 -9.88 -12.96
CA LYS A 25 13.14 -9.93 -12.50
C LYS A 25 12.55 -8.51 -12.48
N PRO A 26 11.34 -8.28 -13.05
CA PRO A 26 10.71 -6.97 -13.04
C PRO A 26 10.41 -6.49 -11.60
N PRO A 27 10.33 -5.16 -11.37
CA PRO A 27 10.08 -4.59 -10.05
C PRO A 27 8.73 -5.07 -9.48
N ARG A 28 8.75 -5.60 -8.24
CA ARG A 28 7.57 -6.19 -7.55
C ARG A 28 6.53 -5.16 -7.08
N ARG A 29 6.55 -3.92 -7.59
CA ARG A 29 5.62 -2.86 -7.12
C ARG A 29 4.22 -2.98 -7.70
N CYS A 30 4.00 -3.91 -8.62
CA CYS A 30 2.77 -4.08 -9.37
C CYS A 30 2.48 -5.57 -9.59
N TRP A 31 1.23 -5.97 -9.34
CA TRP A 31 0.71 -7.27 -9.75
C TRP A 31 0.28 -7.17 -11.21
N VAL A 32 1.01 -7.82 -12.10
CA VAL A 32 0.78 -7.79 -13.54
C VAL A 32 0.82 -9.22 -14.05
N HIS A 33 -0.15 -9.59 -14.88
CA HIS A 33 -0.15 -10.88 -15.55
C HIS A 33 1.06 -11.00 -16.49
N GLU A 34 1.64 -12.19 -16.59
CA GLU A 34 2.92 -12.42 -17.26
C GLU A 34 2.96 -11.90 -18.71
N ASP A 35 1.89 -12.15 -19.47
CA ASP A 35 1.75 -11.70 -20.87
C ASP A 35 1.76 -10.18 -21.07
N LYS A 36 1.52 -9.39 -20.01
CA LYS A 36 1.38 -7.92 -20.11
C LYS A 36 2.56 -7.17 -19.51
N ILE A 37 3.60 -7.87 -19.04
CA ILE A 37 4.73 -7.26 -18.34
C ILE A 37 5.39 -6.16 -19.19
N GLU A 38 5.75 -6.43 -20.44
CA GLU A 38 6.49 -5.48 -21.28
C GLU A 38 5.74 -4.18 -21.57
N LYS A 39 4.44 -4.30 -21.90
CA LYS A 39 3.58 -3.15 -22.15
C LYS A 39 3.41 -2.31 -20.88
N PHE A 40 3.29 -2.98 -19.74
CA PHE A 40 3.13 -2.32 -18.46
C PHE A 40 4.41 -1.59 -18.03
N LEU A 41 5.58 -2.24 -18.14
CA LEU A 41 6.87 -1.65 -17.77
C LEU A 41 7.18 -0.34 -18.51
N LYS A 42 6.78 -0.22 -19.78
CA LYS A 42 6.93 1.03 -20.55
C LYS A 42 6.04 2.17 -20.06
N THR A 43 4.95 1.84 -19.37
CA THR A 43 3.91 2.80 -18.95
C THR A 43 4.09 3.25 -17.50
N ILE A 44 4.75 2.43 -16.66
CA ILE A 44 4.95 2.75 -15.25
C ILE A 44 5.93 3.90 -15.12
N ASP A 45 5.45 4.98 -14.54
CA ASP A 45 6.30 6.02 -14.00
C ASP A 45 6.75 5.61 -12.60
N LEU A 46 8.04 5.27 -12.43
CA LEU A 46 8.61 4.86 -11.14
C LEU A 46 8.79 6.04 -10.17
N SER A 47 8.53 7.27 -10.62
CA SER A 47 8.59 8.46 -9.78
C SER A 47 7.42 8.52 -8.78
N PHE A 48 7.65 9.21 -7.66
CA PHE A 48 6.61 9.44 -6.67
C PHE A 48 5.64 10.53 -7.16
N LYS A 49 4.38 10.16 -7.42
CA LYS A 49 3.32 11.12 -7.73
C LYS A 49 2.54 11.49 -6.48
N VAL A 50 2.48 12.79 -6.18
CA VAL A 50 1.67 13.31 -5.07
C VAL A 50 0.19 13.13 -5.43
N LEU A 51 -0.50 12.26 -4.69
CA LEU A 51 -1.93 12.05 -4.84
C LEU A 51 -2.68 13.03 -3.91
N PRO A 52 -3.53 13.93 -4.45
CA PRO A 52 -4.11 15.03 -3.69
C PRO A 52 -4.97 14.61 -2.49
N LYS A 53 -5.48 13.36 -2.48
CA LYS A 53 -6.38 12.82 -1.45
C LYS A 53 -5.78 11.69 -0.62
N ARG A 54 -4.51 11.34 -0.81
CA ARG A 54 -3.88 10.18 -0.14
C ARG A 54 -3.94 10.25 1.38
N TRP A 55 -3.69 11.43 1.93
CA TRP A 55 -3.68 11.65 3.37
C TRP A 55 -5.08 11.42 4.00
N ILE A 56 -6.18 11.61 3.26
CA ILE A 56 -7.54 11.39 3.77
C ILE A 56 -7.73 9.90 4.06
N VAL A 57 -7.34 9.07 3.09
CA VAL A 57 -7.42 7.60 3.16
C VAL A 57 -6.50 7.05 4.25
N GLU A 58 -5.25 7.49 4.28
CA GLU A 58 -4.30 7.07 5.31
C GLU A 58 -4.76 7.49 6.72
N ARG A 59 -5.41 8.66 6.84
CA ARG A 59 -5.97 9.12 8.11
C ARG A 59 -7.17 8.29 8.57
N THR A 60 -8.05 7.88 7.66
CA THR A 60 -9.16 6.97 8.03
C THR A 60 -8.63 5.61 8.47
N PHE A 61 -7.59 5.09 7.81
CA PHE A 61 -6.92 3.86 8.24
C PHE A 61 -6.28 4.03 9.62
N ALA A 62 -5.54 5.11 9.88
CA ALA A 62 -4.93 5.37 11.19
C ALA A 62 -5.97 5.44 12.33
N TRP A 63 -7.18 5.94 12.06
CA TRP A 63 -8.26 5.96 13.04
C TRP A 63 -8.85 4.59 13.34
N MET A 64 -8.98 3.74 12.32
CA MET A 64 -9.40 2.34 12.49
C MET A 64 -8.34 1.54 13.26
N GLU A 65 -7.07 1.70 12.89
CA GLU A 65 -5.93 1.06 13.56
C GLU A 65 -5.83 1.42 15.05
N ARG A 66 -6.19 2.65 15.43
CA ARG A 66 -6.21 3.06 16.85
C ARG A 66 -7.24 2.29 17.69
N ASN A 67 -8.25 1.68 17.08
CA ASN A 67 -9.17 0.78 17.77
C ASN A 67 -8.62 -0.66 17.88
N GLN A 68 -7.33 -0.88 17.55
CA GLN A 68 -6.45 -2.05 17.77
C GLN A 68 -6.90 -3.41 17.23
N ARG A 69 -8.18 -3.59 16.87
CA ARG A 69 -8.72 -4.89 16.48
C ARG A 69 -8.66 -5.18 14.98
N THR A 70 -8.65 -4.15 14.14
CA THR A 70 -8.92 -4.32 12.69
C THR A 70 -7.70 -4.54 11.80
N SER A 71 -6.46 -4.31 12.28
CA SER A 71 -5.30 -4.22 11.38
C SER A 71 -4.44 -5.46 11.28
N LYS A 72 -4.67 -6.47 12.13
CA LYS A 72 -3.83 -7.69 12.19
C LYS A 72 -4.60 -8.99 12.44
N GLU A 73 -5.81 -8.92 12.98
CA GLU A 73 -6.64 -10.09 13.27
C GLU A 73 -7.52 -10.37 12.05
N HIS A 74 -7.16 -11.37 11.24
CA HIS A 74 -8.11 -11.97 10.32
C HIS A 74 -9.09 -12.79 11.17
N GLU A 75 -10.22 -12.18 11.56
CA GLU A 75 -11.27 -12.89 12.27
C GLU A 75 -11.83 -14.00 11.39
N TYR A 76 -12.21 -15.13 12.00
CA TYR A 76 -12.75 -16.29 11.29
C TYR A 76 -14.00 -15.95 10.45
N LEU A 77 -14.76 -14.95 10.91
CA LEU A 77 -15.96 -14.45 10.24
C LEU A 77 -15.70 -13.06 9.67
N ILE A 78 -16.03 -12.87 8.39
CA ILE A 78 -15.95 -11.55 7.75
C ILE A 78 -16.93 -10.57 8.42
N THR A 79 -18.10 -11.06 8.85
CA THR A 79 -19.15 -10.25 9.48
C THR A 79 -18.69 -9.56 10.76
N THR A 80 -17.82 -10.18 11.55
CA THR A 80 -17.31 -9.57 12.78
C THR A 80 -16.33 -8.44 12.44
N SER A 81 -15.46 -8.64 11.45
CA SER A 81 -14.54 -7.60 10.99
C SER A 81 -15.28 -6.39 10.40
N GLU A 82 -16.37 -6.63 9.66
CA GLU A 82 -17.25 -5.61 9.11
C GLU A 82 -17.94 -4.81 10.23
N ASN A 83 -18.50 -5.49 11.24
CA ASN A 83 -19.12 -4.86 12.40
C ASN A 83 -18.13 -3.96 13.16
N TRP A 84 -16.86 -4.36 13.27
CA TRP A 84 -15.82 -3.54 13.89
C TRP A 84 -15.50 -2.27 13.11
N ILE A 85 -15.51 -2.33 11.78
CA ILE A 85 -15.37 -1.14 10.94
C ILE A 85 -16.53 -0.18 11.21
N TYR A 86 -17.78 -0.67 11.20
CA TYR A 86 -18.96 0.16 11.50
C TYR A 86 -18.89 0.78 12.90
N LEU A 87 -18.58 0.00 13.93
CA LEU A 87 -18.47 0.47 15.31
C LEU A 87 -17.39 1.54 15.46
N SER A 88 -16.24 1.36 14.80
CA SER A 88 -15.14 2.33 14.81
C SER A 88 -15.56 3.69 14.23
N MET A 89 -16.35 3.68 13.15
CA MET A 89 -16.84 4.88 12.48
C MET A 89 -17.93 5.57 13.31
N ILE A 90 -18.87 4.82 13.88
CA ILE A 90 -19.90 5.37 14.78
C ILE A 90 -19.26 6.10 15.95
N ARG A 91 -18.31 5.47 16.64
CA ARG A 91 -17.57 6.09 17.75
C ARG A 91 -16.86 7.38 17.33
N TRP A 92 -16.31 7.41 16.12
CA TRP A 92 -15.66 8.61 15.58
C TRP A 92 -16.64 9.73 15.25
N MET A 93 -17.80 9.41 14.65
CA MET A 93 -18.84 10.38 14.35
C MET A 93 -19.42 11.00 15.64
N LEU A 94 -19.71 10.18 16.66
CA LEU A 94 -20.22 10.65 17.95
C LEU A 94 -19.28 11.67 18.62
N ARG A 95 -17.97 11.37 18.66
CA ARG A 95 -16.95 12.30 19.18
C ARG A 95 -16.90 13.64 18.44
N ARG A 96 -17.26 13.66 17.16
CA ARG A 96 -17.33 14.91 16.38
C ARG A 96 -18.59 15.70 16.70
N ILE A 97 -19.72 15.02 16.87
CA ILE A 97 -20.99 15.64 17.26
C ILE A 97 -20.86 16.30 18.64
N ASP A 98 -20.23 15.63 19.60
CA ASP A 98 -20.03 16.23 20.93
C ASP A 98 -19.14 17.48 20.86
N LYS A 99 -18.04 17.42 20.10
CA LYS A 99 -17.18 18.60 19.89
C LYS A 99 -17.87 19.76 19.16
N LEU A 100 -18.84 19.45 18.30
CA LEU A 100 -19.70 20.46 17.66
C LEU A 100 -20.57 21.15 18.70
N LYS A 101 -21.18 20.40 19.62
CA LYS A 101 -21.99 20.97 20.72
C LYS A 101 -21.16 21.86 21.64
N GLU A 102 -19.93 21.46 21.94
CA GLU A 102 -19.02 22.23 22.80
C GLU A 102 -18.39 23.45 22.08
N GLY A 103 -18.58 23.59 20.77
CA GLY A 103 -17.97 24.67 19.98
C GLY A 103 -16.44 24.57 19.80
N VAL A 104 -15.82 23.44 20.15
CA VAL A 104 -14.34 23.28 20.26
C VAL A 104 -13.71 22.63 19.02
N LEU A 105 -14.27 22.81 17.82
CA LEU A 105 -13.64 22.25 16.62
C LEU A 105 -12.28 22.94 16.35
N ARG A 106 -11.18 22.29 16.74
CA ARG A 106 -9.80 22.73 16.43
C ARG A 106 -9.48 22.75 14.94
N TYR A 107 -10.31 22.11 14.10
CA TYR A 107 -10.19 22.17 12.64
C TYR A 107 -11.60 22.21 12.03
N PRO A 108 -11.88 23.13 11.09
CA PRO A 108 -13.17 23.19 10.42
C PRO A 108 -13.38 21.93 9.57
N LEU A 109 -14.63 21.49 9.46
CA LEU A 109 -15.14 20.41 8.59
C LEU A 109 -14.83 20.61 7.08
N LYS A 110 -14.08 21.64 6.71
CA LYS A 110 -13.72 22.03 5.33
C LYS A 110 -12.94 21.00 4.53
N TYR A 111 -12.36 19.98 5.17
CA TYR A 111 -11.50 19.02 4.47
C TYR A 111 -12.17 17.67 4.19
N PHE A 112 -13.48 17.55 4.45
CA PHE A 112 -14.24 16.32 4.25
C PHE A 112 -15.31 16.42 3.14
N LEU A 113 -15.63 17.63 2.69
CA LEU A 113 -16.40 17.95 1.47
C LEU A 113 -15.45 18.63 0.48
#